data_AF-A0A2S9XUA1-F1
#
_entry.id   AF-A0A2S9XUA1-F1
#
_cell.length_a   1.000
_cell.length_b   1.000
_cell.length_c   1.000
_cell.angle_alpha   90.00
_cell.angle_beta   90.00
_cell.angle_gamma   90.00
#
_symmetry.space_group_name_H-M   'P 1'
#
loop_
_entity.id
_entity.type
_entity.pdbx_description
1 polymer ?
#
loop_
_entity_poly.entity_id
_entity_poly.type
_entity_poly.pdbx_seq_one_letter_code
_entity_poly.pdbx_strand_id
1 'polypeptide(L)'
;MSRACLTSIALALAGGLACGQGQTTGDDSSTTFGITLGPSETSGDGDPTGDGDPTGDGDPTGDGDGDPTGDGDGDPTGEPKFDIAAEVDLMQMECIDCALTIASMQSGVFEITGDDVFASATLMNEIVYALGNHGNGRFIASADSSLPFNESTNCPLHAWLAGTEGDPTILRFGWTDSDGPINFNINATVAGIHMPAQYIGNPGQLAADFDLVIYLEASGQFDGGDEPSDAEMQTLIDYVAIHGGGLYMVSEFASPNLNAYLNQNDLDSVNRVMQPMGVTALQVSLNWGNVDGNIEFDCFPAPVG
;
A
#
# COMPACT_ATOMS: atom_id res chain seq x y z
N MET A 1 -30.12 14.59 57.29
CA MET A 1 -30.58 15.79 56.56
C MET A 1 -29.92 15.74 55.19
N SER A 2 -30.63 15.26 54.15
CA SER A 2 -31.18 16.06 53.02
C SER A 2 -30.13 16.92 52.32
N ARG A 3 -29.88 16.89 51.00
CA ARG A 3 -30.64 16.37 49.84
C ARG A 3 -29.67 16.27 48.65
N ALA A 4 -29.88 15.28 47.79
CA ALA A 4 -29.31 15.20 46.44
C ALA A 4 -29.96 16.25 45.52
N CYS A 5 -29.18 16.84 44.63
CA CYS A 5 -29.68 17.68 43.54
C CYS A 5 -29.47 16.93 42.21
N LEU A 6 -30.54 16.29 41.73
CA LEU A 6 -30.67 15.91 40.32
C LEU A 6 -31.11 17.15 39.55
N THR A 7 -30.50 17.41 38.41
CA THR A 7 -31.06 18.36 37.43
C THR A 7 -31.04 17.68 36.07
N SER A 8 -32.21 17.19 35.67
CA SER A 8 -32.51 16.73 34.32
C SER A 8 -32.61 17.93 33.38
N ILE A 9 -31.93 17.87 32.25
CA ILE A 9 -32.15 18.78 31.12
C ILE A 9 -32.98 18.02 30.09
N ALA A 10 -34.21 18.51 29.88
CA ALA A 10 -35.10 18.09 28.81
C ALA A 10 -34.73 18.84 27.52
N LEU A 11 -34.43 18.12 26.45
CA LEU A 11 -34.20 18.70 25.12
C LEU A 11 -35.53 18.67 24.36
N ALA A 12 -36.04 19.86 24.03
CA ALA A 12 -37.30 20.07 23.34
C ALA A 12 -37.16 19.80 21.83
N LEU A 13 -38.02 18.91 21.31
CA LEU A 13 -38.34 18.80 19.88
C LEU A 13 -39.10 20.06 19.45
N ALA A 14 -38.55 20.82 18.50
CA ALA A 14 -39.26 21.87 17.77
C ALA A 14 -39.36 21.47 16.30
N GLY A 15 -40.59 21.18 15.87
CA GLY A 15 -40.93 20.91 14.47
C GLY A 15 -40.95 22.19 13.64
N GLY A 16 -40.27 22.15 12.50
CA GLY A 16 -40.37 23.16 11.44
C GLY A 16 -41.38 22.73 10.38
N LEU A 17 -42.41 23.55 10.21
CA LEU A 17 -43.42 23.45 9.16
C LEU A 17 -42.82 23.59 7.76
N ALA A 18 -43.32 22.75 6.85
CA ALA A 18 -43.24 22.91 5.41
C ALA A 18 -44.29 23.90 4.86
N CYS A 19 -43.90 24.70 3.86
CA CYS A 19 -44.66 25.35 2.77
C CYS A 19 -43.66 26.33 2.11
N GLY A 20 -43.45 26.48 0.81
CA GLY A 20 -44.06 25.96 -0.41
C GLY A 20 -43.55 26.83 -1.57
N GLN A 21 -43.30 26.18 -2.72
CA GLN A 21 -43.29 26.68 -4.11
C GLN A 21 -42.67 28.05 -4.46
N GLY A 22 -41.60 27.98 -5.27
CA GLY A 22 -41.13 29.05 -6.16
C GLY A 22 -40.61 28.45 -7.46
N GLN A 23 -41.47 28.40 -8.48
CA GLN A 23 -41.20 28.03 -9.87
C GLN A 23 -40.63 29.24 -10.63
N THR A 24 -39.53 29.08 -11.37
CA THR A 24 -39.13 29.87 -12.57
C THR A 24 -37.89 29.18 -13.19
N THR A 25 -38.04 28.43 -14.29
CA THR A 25 -37.84 28.81 -15.71
C THR A 25 -36.38 29.04 -16.13
N GLY A 26 -35.89 28.17 -17.01
CA GLY A 26 -34.92 28.46 -18.07
C GLY A 26 -33.45 28.38 -17.69
N ASP A 27 -32.72 27.36 -18.17
CA ASP A 27 -32.14 27.40 -19.51
C ASP A 27 -31.53 26.05 -19.90
N ASP A 28 -31.85 25.66 -21.13
CA ASP A 28 -31.39 24.47 -21.83
C ASP A 28 -29.91 24.59 -22.21
N SER A 29 -29.09 23.63 -21.80
CA SER A 29 -27.85 23.29 -22.51
C SER A 29 -27.54 21.80 -22.39
N SER A 30 -28.42 20.99 -22.99
CA SER A 30 -28.17 19.58 -23.27
C SER A 30 -27.25 19.46 -24.49
N THR A 31 -25.96 19.26 -24.26
CA THR A 31 -25.05 18.72 -25.28
C THR A 31 -25.30 17.23 -25.41
N THR A 32 -26.27 16.89 -26.25
CA THR A 32 -26.54 15.53 -26.72
C THR A 32 -25.39 15.08 -27.61
N PHE A 33 -24.49 14.24 -27.09
CA PHE A 33 -23.58 13.45 -27.91
C PHE A 33 -24.34 12.24 -28.45
N GLY A 34 -24.79 12.36 -29.71
CA GLY A 34 -25.34 11.24 -30.46
C GLY A 34 -24.23 10.30 -30.91
N ILE A 35 -23.96 9.25 -30.14
CA ILE A 35 -23.22 8.08 -30.63
C ILE A 35 -24.23 7.16 -31.31
N THR A 36 -24.15 7.10 -32.64
CA THR A 36 -24.90 6.13 -33.46
C THR A 36 -24.21 4.77 -33.30
N LEU A 37 -24.74 3.93 -32.43
CA LEU A 37 -24.38 2.51 -32.40
C LEU A 37 -25.13 1.80 -33.53
N GLY A 38 -24.40 1.47 -34.59
CA GLY A 38 -24.88 0.56 -35.63
C GLY A 38 -24.90 -0.88 -35.11
N PRO A 39 -25.85 -1.72 -35.56
CA PRO A 39 -25.91 -3.13 -35.16
C PRO A 39 -24.84 -3.89 -35.94
N SER A 40 -23.83 -4.40 -35.24
CA SER A 40 -22.92 -5.42 -35.81
C SER A 40 -23.17 -6.74 -35.10
N GLU A 41 -24.14 -7.48 -35.62
CA GLU A 41 -24.19 -8.92 -35.42
C GLU A 41 -23.08 -9.56 -36.23
N THR A 42 -22.22 -10.35 -35.59
CA THR A 42 -21.58 -11.51 -36.20
C THR A 42 -21.13 -12.45 -35.10
N SER A 43 -21.91 -13.51 -34.94
CA SER A 43 -21.57 -14.78 -34.30
C SER A 43 -20.28 -15.37 -34.88
N GLY A 44 -19.39 -15.84 -34.01
CA GLY A 44 -18.21 -16.60 -34.39
C GLY A 44 -17.85 -17.60 -33.31
N ASP A 45 -18.55 -18.74 -33.32
CA ASP A 45 -18.16 -19.94 -32.59
C ASP A 45 -16.85 -20.47 -33.18
N GLY A 46 -15.82 -20.57 -32.35
CA GLY A 46 -14.49 -21.06 -32.72
C GLY A 46 -13.81 -21.74 -31.56
N ASP A 47 -14.30 -22.92 -31.19
CA ASP A 47 -13.58 -23.92 -30.40
C ASP A 47 -12.45 -24.52 -31.24
N PRO A 48 -11.22 -24.59 -30.71
CA PRO A 48 -10.47 -25.82 -30.89
C PRO A 48 -9.88 -26.34 -29.58
N THR A 49 -10.38 -27.50 -29.19
CA THR A 49 -9.72 -28.55 -28.40
C THR A 49 -8.23 -28.65 -28.73
N GLY A 50 -7.38 -28.46 -27.73
CA GLY A 50 -5.93 -28.61 -27.81
C GLY A 50 -5.42 -29.46 -26.65
N ASP A 51 -5.70 -30.76 -26.71
CA ASP A 51 -5.12 -31.76 -25.82
C ASP A 51 -3.63 -31.94 -26.18
N GLY A 52 -2.76 -31.39 -25.34
CA GLY A 52 -1.31 -31.49 -25.48
C GLY A 52 -0.66 -31.80 -24.15
N ASP A 53 -0.75 -33.06 -23.75
CA ASP A 53 0.04 -33.68 -22.67
C ASP A 53 1.46 -33.98 -23.18
N PRO A 54 2.50 -33.56 -22.45
CA PRO A 54 3.72 -34.34 -22.41
C PRO A 54 4.06 -34.75 -20.96
N THR A 55 3.81 -36.02 -20.67
CA THR A 55 4.45 -36.78 -19.61
C THR A 55 5.97 -36.69 -19.76
N GLY A 56 6.61 -35.90 -18.91
CA GLY A 56 8.06 -35.76 -18.82
C GLY A 56 8.59 -36.39 -17.54
N ASP A 57 8.68 -37.72 -17.54
CA ASP A 57 9.34 -38.49 -16.48
C ASP A 57 10.86 -38.33 -16.60
N GLY A 58 11.42 -37.36 -15.88
CA GLY A 58 12.85 -37.09 -15.82
C GLY A 58 13.36 -37.19 -14.39
N ASP A 59 13.53 -38.41 -13.90
CA ASP A 59 14.28 -38.72 -12.68
C ASP A 59 15.78 -38.84 -13.02
N PRO A 60 16.66 -38.07 -12.35
CA PRO A 60 17.98 -38.56 -12.05
C PRO A 60 18.20 -38.62 -10.54
N THR A 61 18.17 -39.85 -10.01
CA THR A 61 18.79 -40.26 -8.76
C THR A 61 20.25 -39.80 -8.71
N GLY A 62 20.53 -38.77 -7.94
CA GLY A 62 21.87 -38.25 -7.67
C GLY A 62 22.29 -38.58 -6.24
N ASP A 63 22.70 -39.83 -6.02
CA ASP A 63 23.25 -40.31 -4.76
C ASP A 63 24.68 -39.77 -4.59
N GLY A 64 24.79 -38.58 -4.02
CA GLY A 64 26.05 -37.95 -3.64
C GLY A 64 26.45 -38.30 -2.21
N ASP A 65 26.87 -39.54 -1.98
CA ASP A 65 27.60 -39.93 -0.77
C ASP A 65 28.96 -39.25 -0.75
N GLY A 66 29.13 -38.28 0.15
CA GLY A 66 30.36 -37.50 0.30
C GLY A 66 30.59 -37.06 1.73
N ASP A 67 30.69 -38.02 2.65
CA ASP A 67 31.27 -37.81 3.97
C ASP A 67 32.81 -37.89 3.86
N PRO A 68 33.53 -36.85 4.31
CA PRO A 68 34.75 -37.11 5.05
C PRO A 68 34.65 -36.51 6.45
N THR A 69 34.52 -37.42 7.41
CA THR A 69 34.95 -37.27 8.80
C THR A 69 36.32 -36.58 8.83
N GLY A 70 36.31 -35.30 9.24
CA GLY A 70 37.50 -34.53 9.56
C GLY A 70 37.72 -34.50 11.06
N ASP A 71 38.37 -35.54 11.57
CA ASP A 71 38.93 -35.71 12.90
C ASP A 71 40.20 -34.85 13.06
N GLY A 72 40.00 -33.55 13.16
CA GLY A 72 41.02 -32.58 13.53
C GLY A 72 41.29 -32.56 15.03
N ASP A 73 42.08 -33.51 15.51
CA ASP A 73 42.69 -33.49 16.84
C ASP A 73 43.68 -32.30 16.96
N GLY A 74 43.33 -31.31 17.78
CA GLY A 74 44.16 -30.12 18.01
C GLY A 74 44.02 -29.54 19.43
N ASP A 75 44.76 -30.13 20.37
CA ASP A 75 45.40 -29.54 21.58
C ASP A 75 44.53 -28.77 22.63
N PRO A 76 44.32 -29.34 23.84
CA PRO A 76 43.61 -28.70 24.95
C PRO A 76 44.54 -28.04 26.00
N THR A 77 45.58 -27.31 25.60
CA THR A 77 46.51 -26.67 26.59
C THR A 77 46.68 -25.16 26.50
N GLY A 78 45.91 -24.46 25.66
CA GLY A 78 45.81 -23.00 25.70
C GLY A 78 44.57 -22.56 26.46
N GLU A 79 44.72 -21.93 27.63
CA GLU A 79 43.61 -21.28 28.33
C GLU A 79 42.79 -20.41 27.35
N PRO A 80 41.45 -20.50 27.35
CA PRO A 80 40.61 -19.70 26.46
C PRO A 80 40.77 -18.22 26.83
N LYS A 81 41.59 -17.51 26.07
CA LYS A 81 41.62 -16.05 26.08
C LYS A 81 40.35 -15.57 25.42
N PHE A 82 39.36 -15.31 26.25
CA PHE A 82 38.20 -14.51 25.90
C PHE A 82 38.68 -13.08 25.62
N ASP A 83 39.02 -12.79 24.35
CA ASP A 83 39.12 -11.42 23.84
C ASP A 83 37.69 -10.84 23.72
N ILE A 84 37.04 -10.66 24.89
CA ILE A 84 35.78 -9.93 25.05
C ILE A 84 36.12 -8.44 25.00
N ALA A 85 36.48 -7.99 23.81
CA ALA A 85 36.47 -6.58 23.41
C ALA A 85 36.67 -6.49 21.89
N ALA A 86 35.98 -7.34 21.12
CA ALA A 86 35.55 -6.87 19.81
C ALA A 86 34.53 -5.78 20.12
N GLU A 87 34.98 -4.52 20.10
CA GLU A 87 34.08 -3.40 19.92
C GLU A 87 33.27 -3.76 18.69
N VAL A 88 32.02 -4.18 18.92
CA VAL A 88 31.10 -4.44 17.83
C VAL A 88 31.03 -3.11 17.12
N ASP A 89 31.61 -3.07 15.92
CA ASP A 89 31.49 -1.96 15.00
C ASP A 89 30.01 -1.90 14.65
N LEU A 90 29.25 -1.26 15.54
CA LEU A 90 27.88 -0.87 15.32
C LEU A 90 27.99 0.14 14.20
N MET A 91 28.00 -0.38 12.97
CA MET A 91 28.04 0.40 11.74
C MET A 91 27.03 1.51 11.93
N GLN A 92 27.55 2.71 12.19
CA GLN A 92 26.71 3.88 12.39
C GLN A 92 25.96 4.03 11.09
N MET A 93 24.65 3.78 11.10
CA MET A 93 23.83 3.97 9.91
C MET A 93 24.07 5.39 9.43
N GLU A 94 24.55 5.52 8.20
CA GLU A 94 24.77 6.81 7.59
C GLU A 94 23.40 7.45 7.38
N CYS A 95 23.07 8.40 8.26
CA CYS A 95 21.85 9.17 8.18
C CYS A 95 21.97 10.18 7.04
N ILE A 96 21.03 10.15 6.11
CA ILE A 96 20.90 11.17 5.08
C ILE A 96 19.88 12.21 5.56
N ASP A 97 20.29 13.47 5.56
CA ASP A 97 19.37 14.59 5.76
C ASP A 97 18.61 14.81 4.45
N CYS A 98 17.30 14.57 4.47
CA CYS A 98 16.46 14.70 3.31
C CYS A 98 15.05 15.16 3.69
N ALA A 99 14.34 15.71 2.70
CA ALA A 99 13.02 16.24 2.86
C ALA A 99 12.09 15.79 1.73
N LEU A 100 10.82 15.65 2.08
CA LEU A 100 9.74 15.29 1.19
C LEU A 100 8.71 16.43 1.18
N THR A 101 8.41 16.97 0.02
CA THR A 101 7.28 17.88 -0.16
C THR A 101 6.09 17.13 -0.74
N ILE A 102 4.98 17.19 -0.02
CA ILE A 102 3.68 16.62 -0.36
C ILE A 102 2.80 17.76 -0.85
N ALA A 103 2.15 17.58 -2.01
CA ALA A 103 1.18 18.52 -2.56
C ALA A 103 -0.14 17.79 -2.82
N SER A 104 -1.14 18.03 -1.97
CA SER A 104 -2.44 17.37 -2.04
C SER A 104 -3.59 18.36 -1.89
N MET A 105 -4.75 18.02 -2.48
CA MET A 105 -6.01 18.75 -2.32
C MET A 105 -7.02 18.06 -1.39
N GLN A 106 -7.00 16.72 -1.34
CA GLN A 106 -7.94 15.88 -0.60
C GLN A 106 -7.30 14.52 -0.33
N SER A 107 -7.42 14.01 0.89
CA SER A 107 -6.92 12.67 1.25
C SER A 107 -7.47 12.23 2.61
N GLY A 108 -7.22 10.96 2.93
CA GLY A 108 -7.55 10.33 4.19
C GLY A 108 -6.65 10.78 5.35
N VAL A 109 -6.70 10.01 6.43
CA VAL A 109 -5.88 10.21 7.63
C VAL A 109 -5.45 8.86 8.18
N PHE A 110 -4.28 8.83 8.81
CA PHE A 110 -3.77 7.69 9.53
C PHE A 110 -3.77 7.88 11.04
N GLU A 111 -3.97 6.77 11.74
CA GLU A 111 -3.52 6.56 13.11
C GLU A 111 -2.29 5.65 13.10
N ILE A 112 -1.25 6.03 13.85
CA ILE A 112 -0.04 5.21 14.01
C ILE A 112 -0.08 4.52 15.37
N THR A 113 -0.06 3.20 15.36
CA THR A 113 -0.19 2.37 16.57
C THR A 113 0.99 1.43 16.79
N GLY A 114 1.84 1.18 15.79
CA GLY A 114 2.97 0.26 15.87
C GLY A 114 4.33 0.95 15.86
N ASP A 115 5.34 0.20 16.30
CA ASP A 115 6.75 0.65 16.39
C ASP A 115 7.49 0.55 15.04
N ASP A 116 6.85 -0.04 14.03
CA ASP A 116 7.39 -0.24 12.69
C ASP A 116 7.54 1.07 11.90
N VAL A 117 6.79 2.11 12.28
CA VAL A 117 6.80 3.43 11.66
C VAL A 117 7.88 4.30 12.32
N PHE A 118 8.91 4.67 11.57
CA PHE A 118 9.98 5.55 12.08
C PHE A 118 9.82 7.00 11.62
N ALA A 119 8.96 7.28 10.64
CA ALA A 119 8.70 8.66 10.19
C ALA A 119 7.29 8.83 9.63
N SER A 120 6.76 10.04 9.74
CA SER A 120 5.43 10.40 9.22
C SER A 120 5.35 11.86 8.78
N ALA A 121 4.41 12.15 7.88
CA ALA A 121 4.01 13.51 7.52
C ALA A 121 2.71 13.86 8.18
N THR A 122 2.59 15.13 8.58
CA THR A 122 1.28 15.68 8.93
C THR A 122 0.84 16.77 7.96
N LEU A 123 -0.46 16.79 7.69
CA LEU A 123 -1.15 17.83 6.96
C LEU A 123 -2.27 18.36 7.85
N MET A 124 -2.25 19.65 8.19
CA MET A 124 -3.17 20.24 9.17
C MET A 124 -3.22 19.51 10.55
N ASN A 125 -2.07 19.01 11.01
CA ASN A 125 -1.90 18.21 12.24
C ASN A 125 -2.46 16.79 12.18
N GLU A 126 -2.83 16.29 11.00
CA GLU A 126 -3.31 14.92 10.79
C GLU A 126 -2.27 14.14 10.00
N ILE A 127 -2.04 12.87 10.33
CA ILE A 127 -1.02 12.06 9.65
C ILE A 127 -1.56 11.61 8.30
N VAL A 128 -0.84 11.90 7.21
CA VAL A 128 -1.26 11.54 5.84
C VAL A 128 -0.24 10.68 5.10
N TYR A 129 0.91 10.45 5.71
CA TYR A 129 2.00 9.70 5.11
C TYR A 129 2.82 9.07 6.22
N ALA A 130 3.23 7.81 6.06
CA ALA A 130 4.04 7.09 7.03
C ALA A 130 5.08 6.22 6.31
N LEU A 131 6.27 6.13 6.89
CA LEU A 131 7.36 5.29 6.42
C LEU A 131 7.78 4.38 7.56
N GLY A 132 8.05 3.13 7.22
CA GLY A 132 8.43 2.14 8.21
C GLY A 132 9.17 0.95 7.64
N ASN A 133 9.60 0.09 8.54
CA ASN A 133 10.13 -1.23 8.23
C ASN A 133 9.20 -2.26 8.87
N HIS A 134 8.91 -3.35 8.18
CA HIS A 134 8.13 -4.45 8.73
C HIS A 134 8.84 -5.76 8.41
N GLY A 135 9.27 -6.49 9.45
CA GLY A 135 10.16 -7.64 9.29
C GLY A 135 11.45 -7.25 8.55
N ASN A 136 11.74 -7.93 7.44
CA ASN A 136 12.91 -7.66 6.61
C ASN A 136 12.69 -6.54 5.58
N GLY A 137 11.44 -6.11 5.37
CA GLY A 137 11.05 -5.23 4.29
C GLY A 137 10.77 -3.81 4.73
N ARG A 138 10.31 -3.00 3.77
CA ARG A 138 10.07 -1.57 3.92
C ARG A 138 8.69 -1.23 3.40
N PHE A 139 8.08 -0.22 3.98
CA PHE A 139 6.82 0.26 3.47
C PHE A 139 6.69 1.78 3.51
N ILE A 140 5.85 2.25 2.59
CA ILE A 140 5.28 3.60 2.59
C ILE A 140 3.76 3.43 2.62
N ALA A 141 3.10 4.15 3.51
CA ALA A 141 1.65 4.32 3.51
C ALA A 141 1.34 5.78 3.17
N SER A 142 0.55 6.00 2.12
CA SER A 142 0.05 7.32 1.74
C SER A 142 -1.47 7.36 1.87
N ALA A 143 -1.99 8.44 2.44
CA ALA A 143 -3.43 8.65 2.55
C ALA A 143 -4.04 9.25 1.26
N ASP A 144 -3.25 9.35 0.20
CA ASP A 144 -3.60 10.00 -1.07
C ASP A 144 -2.97 9.28 -2.26
N SER A 145 -3.75 9.01 -3.31
CA SER A 145 -3.30 8.38 -4.55
C SER A 145 -2.60 9.32 -5.53
N SER A 146 -2.71 10.64 -5.32
CA SER A 146 -1.98 11.65 -6.08
C SER A 146 -0.53 11.80 -5.62
N LEU A 147 -0.18 11.23 -4.46
CA LEU A 147 1.16 11.35 -3.89
C LEU A 147 2.19 10.40 -4.48
N PRO A 148 1.94 9.08 -4.62
CA PRO A 148 3.01 8.18 -5.02
C PRO A 148 3.70 8.67 -6.29
N PHE A 149 5.01 8.89 -6.21
CA PHE A 149 5.87 9.31 -7.31
C PHE A 149 5.61 10.70 -7.88
N ASN A 150 4.78 11.50 -7.23
CA ASN A 150 4.62 12.94 -7.50
C ASN A 150 5.15 13.79 -6.34
N GLU A 151 5.77 13.18 -5.34
CA GLU A 151 6.39 13.89 -4.25
C GLU A 151 7.69 14.56 -4.73
N SER A 152 7.87 15.84 -4.38
CA SER A 152 9.14 16.50 -4.61
C SER A 152 10.07 16.13 -3.47
N THR A 153 11.01 15.22 -3.72
CA THR A 153 11.92 14.67 -2.72
C THR A 153 13.37 14.71 -3.15
N ASN A 154 14.27 14.95 -2.21
CA ASN A 154 15.70 14.62 -2.36
C ASN A 154 16.07 13.32 -1.62
N CYS A 155 15.12 12.67 -0.95
CA CYS A 155 15.33 11.37 -0.34
C CYS A 155 15.40 10.30 -1.44
N PRO A 156 16.26 9.30 -1.31
CA PRO A 156 16.33 8.18 -2.25
C PRO A 156 15.17 7.18 -1.99
N LEU A 157 13.91 7.66 -1.96
CA LEU A 157 12.76 6.86 -1.50
C LEU A 157 12.60 5.57 -2.29
N HIS A 158 12.75 5.61 -3.63
CA HIS A 158 12.55 4.40 -4.44
C HIS A 158 13.68 3.40 -4.20
N ALA A 159 14.92 3.87 -4.16
CA ALA A 159 16.08 3.01 -3.91
C ALA A 159 16.04 2.41 -2.51
N TRP A 160 15.65 3.20 -1.51
CA TRP A 160 15.41 2.73 -0.16
C TRP A 160 14.28 1.71 -0.14
N LEU A 161 13.09 2.05 -0.64
CA LEU A 161 11.92 1.19 -0.58
C LEU A 161 12.16 -0.14 -1.31
N ALA A 162 12.75 -0.10 -2.50
CA ALA A 162 13.07 -1.29 -3.30
C ALA A 162 14.32 -2.04 -2.81
N GLY A 163 15.17 -1.41 -2.00
CA GLY A 163 16.44 -2.00 -1.54
C GLY A 163 17.46 -2.24 -2.64
N THR A 164 17.47 -1.38 -3.65
CA THR A 164 18.42 -1.41 -4.76
C THR A 164 18.72 0.01 -5.23
N GLU A 165 19.96 0.27 -5.64
CA GLU A 165 20.32 1.55 -6.30
C GLU A 165 19.93 1.59 -7.78
N GLY A 166 19.55 0.45 -8.35
CA GLY A 166 19.11 0.33 -9.74
C GLY A 166 17.67 0.80 -9.98
N ASP A 167 17.23 0.72 -11.23
CA ASP A 167 15.83 0.92 -11.58
C ASP A 167 15.01 -0.28 -11.06
N PRO A 168 14.09 -0.09 -10.09
CA PRO A 168 13.37 -1.20 -9.49
C PRO A 168 12.36 -1.81 -10.45
N THR A 169 12.15 -3.13 -10.38
CA THR A 169 10.99 -3.78 -11.01
C THR A 169 9.76 -3.57 -10.13
N ILE A 170 8.71 -2.98 -10.71
CA ILE A 170 7.52 -2.56 -9.97
C ILE A 170 6.29 -3.35 -10.45
N LEU A 171 5.53 -3.91 -9.51
CA LEU A 171 4.14 -4.35 -9.74
C LEU A 171 3.18 -3.30 -9.18
N ARG A 172 2.15 -2.93 -9.94
CA ARG A 172 1.04 -2.09 -9.47
C ARG A 172 -0.28 -2.83 -9.64
N PHE A 173 -1.11 -2.85 -8.60
CA PHE A 173 -2.46 -3.43 -8.67
C PHE A 173 -3.45 -2.70 -7.75
N GLY A 174 -4.73 -3.05 -7.87
CA GLY A 174 -5.84 -2.45 -7.12
C GLY A 174 -6.56 -1.33 -7.89
N TRP A 175 -5.87 -0.68 -8.83
CA TRP A 175 -6.45 0.30 -9.76
C TRP A 175 -6.22 -0.10 -11.23
N THR A 176 -7.10 0.38 -12.11
CA THR A 176 -6.97 0.19 -13.57
C THR A 176 -6.39 1.43 -14.26
N ASP A 177 -5.88 1.27 -15.49
CA ASP A 177 -5.28 2.37 -16.27
C ASP A 177 -6.26 3.50 -16.63
N SER A 178 -7.58 3.24 -16.64
CA SER A 178 -8.57 4.27 -16.97
C SER A 178 -8.75 5.31 -15.87
N ASP A 179 -8.40 4.95 -14.64
CA ASP A 179 -8.87 5.69 -13.45
C ASP A 179 -7.74 6.07 -12.48
N GLY A 180 -6.50 5.67 -12.80
CA GLY A 180 -5.26 6.22 -12.25
C GLY A 180 -5.16 7.75 -12.39
N PRO A 181 -4.38 8.43 -11.54
CA PRO A 181 -3.92 9.75 -11.88
C PRO A 181 -3.24 9.64 -13.25
N ILE A 182 -3.79 10.31 -14.26
CA ILE A 182 -3.40 10.21 -15.69
C ILE A 182 -1.90 10.48 -15.92
N ASN A 183 -1.20 10.97 -14.89
CA ASN A 183 0.21 11.34 -14.90
C ASN A 183 1.12 10.37 -14.13
N PHE A 184 0.67 9.19 -13.70
CA PHE A 184 1.55 8.15 -13.13
C PHE A 184 2.45 7.55 -14.20
N ASN A 185 3.51 8.27 -14.56
CA ASN A 185 4.52 7.82 -15.51
C ASN A 185 5.61 7.03 -14.81
N ILE A 186 5.23 5.91 -14.19
CA ILE A 186 6.16 4.94 -13.61
C ILE A 186 6.27 3.73 -14.55
N ASN A 187 7.48 3.22 -14.73
CA ASN A 187 7.70 1.99 -15.49
C ASN A 187 7.34 0.78 -14.62
N ALA A 188 6.05 0.45 -14.54
CA ALA A 188 5.52 -0.63 -13.73
C ALA A 188 4.79 -1.67 -14.58
N THR A 189 4.83 -2.92 -14.13
CA THR A 189 3.89 -3.95 -14.57
C THR A 189 2.54 -3.65 -13.93
N VAL A 190 1.56 -3.33 -14.76
CA VAL A 190 0.19 -3.01 -14.30
C VAL A 190 -0.63 -4.29 -14.30
N ALA A 191 -1.15 -4.66 -13.14
CA ALA A 191 -2.19 -5.67 -12.98
C ALA A 191 -3.57 -4.98 -12.85
N GLY A 192 -4.62 -5.80 -12.75
CA GLY A 192 -5.97 -5.30 -12.50
C GLY A 192 -6.19 -4.92 -11.04
N ILE A 193 -7.44 -5.03 -10.59
CA ILE A 193 -7.81 -4.77 -9.20
C ILE A 193 -7.24 -5.85 -8.28
N HIS A 194 -7.14 -7.09 -8.78
CA HIS A 194 -6.54 -8.21 -8.06
C HIS A 194 -5.08 -8.44 -8.40
N MET A 195 -4.36 -9.00 -7.44
CA MET A 195 -3.03 -9.53 -7.63
C MET A 195 -3.07 -10.67 -8.67
N PRO A 196 -2.09 -10.74 -9.59
CA PRO A 196 -2.02 -11.87 -10.53
C PRO A 196 -1.97 -13.22 -9.80
N ALA A 197 -2.77 -14.18 -10.27
CA ALA A 197 -3.04 -15.44 -9.57
C ALA A 197 -1.76 -16.25 -9.26
N GLN A 198 -0.69 -16.11 -10.04
CA GLN A 198 0.57 -16.80 -9.80
C GLN A 198 1.30 -16.36 -8.51
N TYR A 199 0.97 -15.18 -7.99
CA TYR A 199 1.60 -14.63 -6.79
C TYR A 199 0.80 -14.93 -5.52
N ILE A 200 -0.50 -15.20 -5.63
CA ILE A 200 -1.37 -15.44 -4.47
C ILE A 200 -0.91 -16.70 -3.71
N GLY A 201 -0.49 -16.53 -2.46
CA GLY A 201 0.10 -17.59 -1.63
C GLY A 201 1.56 -17.91 -1.97
N ASN A 202 2.21 -17.10 -2.81
CA ASN A 202 3.60 -17.28 -3.24
C ASN A 202 4.39 -15.95 -3.16
N PRO A 203 4.58 -15.40 -1.95
CA PRO A 203 5.29 -14.14 -1.75
C PRO A 203 6.76 -14.21 -2.18
N GLY A 204 7.38 -15.39 -2.15
CA GLY A 204 8.74 -15.60 -2.61
C GLY A 204 8.90 -15.43 -4.13
N GLN A 205 7.93 -15.90 -4.92
CA GLN A 205 7.91 -15.63 -6.36
C GLN A 205 7.65 -14.15 -6.64
N LEU A 206 6.78 -13.50 -5.85
CA LEU A 206 6.55 -12.06 -5.98
C LEU A 206 7.83 -11.25 -5.74
N ALA A 207 8.61 -11.61 -4.72
CA ALA A 207 9.93 -11.01 -4.43
C ALA A 207 11.03 -11.35 -5.44
N ALA A 208 10.91 -12.47 -6.14
CA ALA A 208 11.84 -12.81 -7.22
C ALA A 208 11.61 -11.96 -8.48
N ASP A 209 10.36 -11.55 -8.72
CA ASP A 209 9.97 -10.81 -9.93
C ASP A 209 9.96 -9.28 -9.72
N PHE A 210 9.66 -8.82 -8.49
CA PHE A 210 9.42 -7.41 -8.18
C PHE A 210 10.16 -6.93 -6.93
N ASP A 211 10.97 -5.89 -7.09
CA ASP A 211 11.60 -5.17 -5.99
C ASP A 211 10.59 -4.34 -5.18
N LEU A 212 9.54 -3.86 -5.86
CA LEU A 212 8.51 -3.00 -5.29
C LEU A 212 7.10 -3.42 -5.71
N VAL A 213 6.17 -3.44 -4.77
CA VAL A 213 4.73 -3.56 -5.03
C VAL A 213 4.02 -2.26 -4.62
N ILE A 214 3.16 -1.75 -5.51
CA ILE A 214 2.27 -0.63 -5.23
C ILE A 214 0.84 -1.17 -5.17
N TYR A 215 0.21 -1.00 -4.01
CA TYR A 215 -1.18 -1.37 -3.77
C TYR A 215 -2.03 -0.12 -3.60
N LEU A 216 -2.98 0.06 -4.51
CA LEU A 216 -3.92 1.18 -4.53
C LEU A 216 -5.32 0.58 -4.38
N GLU A 217 -5.99 0.67 -3.23
CA GLU A 217 -7.33 0.09 -3.16
C GLU A 217 -8.38 1.00 -3.80
N ALA A 218 -9.28 0.43 -4.59
CA ALA A 218 -10.50 1.10 -5.07
C ALA A 218 -11.51 0.13 -5.70
N SER A 219 -11.56 -1.11 -5.22
CA SER A 219 -12.51 -2.15 -5.66
C SER A 219 -13.97 -1.63 -5.67
N GLY A 220 -14.39 -0.95 -4.60
CA GLY A 220 -15.71 -0.32 -4.50
C GLY A 220 -16.11 0.62 -5.64
N GLN A 221 -15.14 1.25 -6.30
CA GLN A 221 -15.39 2.11 -7.46
C GLN A 221 -15.37 1.34 -8.78
N PHE A 222 -14.58 0.27 -8.90
CA PHE A 222 -14.14 -0.24 -10.20
C PHE A 222 -14.64 -1.65 -10.57
N ASP A 223 -15.01 -2.50 -9.62
CA ASP A 223 -15.56 -3.84 -9.89
C ASP A 223 -16.86 -4.14 -9.14
N GLY A 224 -17.40 -3.13 -8.45
CA GLY A 224 -18.60 -3.30 -7.64
C GLY A 224 -18.31 -3.87 -6.25
N GLY A 225 -17.08 -3.73 -5.75
CA GLY A 225 -16.66 -4.16 -4.43
C GLY A 225 -16.20 -5.61 -4.40
N ASP A 226 -15.55 -6.10 -5.46
CA ASP A 226 -14.77 -7.34 -5.42
C ASP A 226 -13.42 -7.02 -4.77
N GLU A 227 -13.43 -6.84 -3.45
CA GLU A 227 -12.22 -6.50 -2.72
C GLU A 227 -11.18 -7.63 -2.83
N PRO A 228 -9.87 -7.31 -2.86
CA PRO A 228 -8.83 -8.34 -2.80
C PRO A 228 -9.07 -9.34 -1.66
N SER A 229 -8.80 -10.60 -1.91
CA SER A 229 -8.98 -11.68 -0.93
C SER A 229 -7.99 -11.59 0.22
N ASP A 230 -8.30 -12.23 1.35
CA ASP A 230 -7.35 -12.34 2.48
C ASP A 230 -6.03 -13.00 2.07
N ALA A 231 -6.07 -13.92 1.09
CA ALA A 231 -4.88 -14.58 0.57
C ALA A 231 -3.96 -13.60 -0.19
N GLU A 232 -4.54 -12.66 -0.93
CA GLU A 232 -3.79 -11.59 -1.60
C GLU A 232 -3.14 -10.66 -0.58
N MET A 233 -3.90 -10.22 0.43
CA MET A 233 -3.38 -9.32 1.47
C MET A 233 -2.30 -10.00 2.32
N GLN A 234 -2.48 -11.28 2.67
CA GLN A 234 -1.44 -12.05 3.37
C GLN A 234 -0.18 -12.21 2.52
N THR A 235 -0.33 -12.39 1.21
CA THR A 235 0.82 -12.45 0.29
C THR A 235 1.63 -11.16 0.33
N LEU A 236 0.98 -9.99 0.36
CA LEU A 236 1.67 -8.71 0.49
C LEU A 236 2.43 -8.58 1.83
N ILE A 237 1.77 -8.96 2.93
CA ILE A 237 2.39 -8.90 4.26
C ILE A 237 3.63 -9.79 4.30
N ASP A 238 3.54 -11.02 3.81
CA ASP A 238 4.66 -11.97 3.80
C ASP A 238 5.78 -11.52 2.83
N TYR A 239 5.42 -10.92 1.70
CA TYR A 239 6.38 -10.33 0.75
C TYR A 239 7.26 -9.26 1.42
N VAL A 240 6.68 -8.38 2.25
CA VAL A 240 7.43 -7.39 3.03
C VAL A 240 8.16 -8.06 4.20
N ALA A 241 7.41 -8.73 5.08
CA ALA A 241 7.90 -9.21 6.36
C ALA A 241 9.00 -10.28 6.23
N ILE A 242 8.81 -11.24 5.33
CA ILE A 242 9.66 -12.43 5.20
C ILE A 242 10.70 -12.22 4.11
N HIS A 243 10.29 -11.72 2.95
CA HIS A 243 11.13 -11.64 1.75
C HIS A 243 11.83 -10.30 1.57
N GLY A 244 11.53 -9.30 2.40
CA GLY A 244 12.24 -8.02 2.37
C GLY A 244 11.83 -7.10 1.24
N GLY A 245 10.69 -7.35 0.59
CA GLY A 245 10.18 -6.52 -0.49
C GLY A 245 9.79 -5.12 -0.04
N GLY A 246 9.77 -4.18 -1.00
CA GLY A 246 9.26 -2.83 -0.81
C GLY A 246 7.77 -2.74 -1.08
N LEU A 247 6.98 -2.14 -0.20
CA LEU A 247 5.55 -1.96 -0.40
C LEU A 247 5.13 -0.49 -0.29
N TYR A 248 4.50 0.03 -1.34
CA TYR A 248 3.82 1.33 -1.31
C TYR A 248 2.31 1.09 -1.27
N MET A 249 1.68 1.38 -0.13
CA MET A 249 0.23 1.28 0.04
C MET A 249 -0.40 2.66 -0.03
N VAL A 250 -1.55 2.73 -0.67
CA VAL A 250 -2.36 3.95 -0.70
C VAL A 250 -3.74 3.65 -0.14
N SER A 251 -4.10 4.37 0.91
CA SER A 251 -5.51 4.59 1.26
C SER A 251 -5.95 5.91 0.65
N GLU A 252 -7.19 6.02 0.20
CA GLU A 252 -7.79 7.28 -0.21
C GLU A 252 -8.79 7.79 0.85
N PHE A 253 -9.37 8.97 0.66
CA PHE A 253 -10.37 9.46 1.60
C PHE A 253 -11.63 8.58 1.62
N ALA A 254 -12.07 8.25 2.83
CA ALA A 254 -13.28 7.47 3.09
C ALA A 254 -14.29 8.31 3.88
N SER A 255 -15.55 8.31 3.47
CA SER A 255 -16.63 9.04 4.16
C SER A 255 -17.99 8.41 3.88
N PRO A 256 -18.78 8.07 4.91
CA PRO A 256 -20.11 7.52 4.72
C PRO A 256 -21.15 8.58 4.32
N ASN A 257 -20.80 9.87 4.43
CA ASN A 257 -21.70 11.00 4.26
C ASN A 257 -21.40 11.82 2.99
N LEU A 258 -20.31 11.53 2.30
CA LEU A 258 -19.88 12.19 1.07
C LEU A 258 -19.73 11.13 -0.02
N ASN A 259 -19.66 11.54 -1.28
CA ASN A 259 -19.23 10.66 -2.37
C ASN A 259 -17.73 10.39 -2.21
N ALA A 260 -17.39 9.58 -1.21
CA ALA A 260 -16.04 9.19 -0.90
C ALA A 260 -15.45 8.32 -2.00
N TYR A 261 -14.12 8.34 -2.10
CA TYR A 261 -13.41 7.47 -3.02
C TYR A 261 -13.44 6.02 -2.51
N LEU A 262 -13.22 5.84 -1.20
CA LEU A 262 -13.31 4.54 -0.54
C LEU A 262 -14.61 4.40 0.26
N ASN A 263 -15.29 3.28 0.08
CA ASN A 263 -16.34 2.81 0.97
C ASN A 263 -15.73 2.06 2.18
N GLN A 264 -16.57 1.53 3.08
CA GLN A 264 -16.08 0.84 4.28
C GLN A 264 -15.31 -0.44 3.96
N ASN A 265 -15.77 -1.24 2.99
CA ASN A 265 -15.10 -2.47 2.62
C ASN A 265 -13.73 -2.20 1.99
N ASP A 266 -13.62 -1.16 1.15
CA ASP A 266 -12.35 -0.73 0.58
C ASP A 266 -11.38 -0.30 1.71
N LEU A 267 -11.89 0.45 2.69
CA LEU A 267 -11.09 0.86 3.84
C LEU A 267 -10.65 -0.33 4.71
N ASP A 268 -11.54 -1.31 4.92
CA ASP A 268 -11.24 -2.55 5.62
C ASP A 268 -10.18 -3.36 4.85
N SER A 269 -10.26 -3.36 3.51
CA SER A 269 -9.32 -4.01 2.62
C SER A 269 -7.91 -3.44 2.74
N VAL A 270 -7.76 -2.11 2.70
CA VAL A 270 -6.47 -1.44 2.94
C VAL A 270 -5.95 -1.73 4.35
N ASN A 271 -6.82 -1.67 5.35
CA ASN A 271 -6.43 -1.87 6.75
C ASN A 271 -5.99 -3.31 7.07
N ARG A 272 -6.41 -4.31 6.29
CA ARG A 272 -5.85 -5.68 6.40
C ARG A 272 -4.34 -5.72 6.18
N VAL A 273 -3.78 -4.81 5.37
CA VAL A 273 -2.33 -4.73 5.12
C VAL A 273 -1.65 -3.70 6.02
N MET A 274 -2.27 -2.53 6.23
CA MET A 274 -1.67 -1.44 7.01
C MET A 274 -1.58 -1.75 8.52
N GLN A 275 -2.60 -2.38 9.11
CA GLN A 275 -2.65 -2.61 10.57
C GLN A 275 -1.52 -3.51 11.08
N PRO A 276 -1.17 -4.62 10.40
CA PRO A 276 0.03 -5.40 10.72
C PRO A 276 1.33 -4.58 10.76
N MET A 277 1.40 -3.49 9.99
CA MET A 277 2.55 -2.59 9.89
C MET A 277 2.44 -1.37 10.83
N GLY A 278 1.46 -1.37 11.73
CA GLY A 278 1.28 -0.31 12.73
C GLY A 278 0.60 0.97 12.21
N VAL A 279 -0.05 0.92 11.05
CA VAL A 279 -0.77 2.04 10.45
C VAL A 279 -2.26 1.68 10.33
N THR A 280 -3.16 2.60 10.65
CA THR A 280 -4.60 2.42 10.41
C THR A 280 -5.13 3.59 9.59
N ALA A 281 -5.68 3.31 8.41
CA ALA A 281 -6.45 4.26 7.63
C ALA A 281 -7.81 4.53 8.29
N LEU A 282 -8.10 5.80 8.54
CA LEU A 282 -9.31 6.25 9.21
C LEU A 282 -10.39 6.66 8.21
N GLN A 283 -11.65 6.51 8.62
CA GLN A 283 -12.80 6.97 7.85
C GLN A 283 -12.98 8.50 7.99
N VAL A 284 -12.04 9.25 7.44
CA VAL A 284 -12.05 10.71 7.44
C VAL A 284 -11.84 11.19 6.00
N SER A 285 -12.59 12.21 5.61
CA SER A 285 -12.33 12.99 4.41
C SER A 285 -11.98 14.39 4.84
N LEU A 286 -10.76 14.80 4.52
CA LEU A 286 -10.33 16.14 4.76
C LEU A 286 -10.25 16.89 3.43
N ASN A 287 -11.09 17.91 3.30
CA ASN A 287 -11.08 18.82 2.17
C ASN A 287 -10.24 20.04 2.52
N TRP A 288 -8.95 19.95 2.26
CA TRP A 288 -8.00 20.94 2.77
C TRP A 288 -7.75 22.13 1.83
N GLY A 289 -8.19 22.05 0.57
CA GLY A 289 -7.69 22.96 -0.48
C GLY A 289 -6.25 22.60 -0.89
N ASN A 290 -5.59 23.39 -1.73
CA ASN A 290 -4.17 23.16 -2.04
C ASN A 290 -3.34 23.26 -0.76
N VAL A 291 -2.79 22.14 -0.30
CA VAL A 291 -1.84 22.14 0.81
C VAL A 291 -0.52 21.58 0.35
N ASP A 292 0.53 22.38 0.59
CA ASP A 292 1.92 22.00 0.42
C ASP A 292 2.52 21.79 1.81
N GLY A 293 3.03 20.60 2.09
CA GLY A 293 3.67 20.25 3.36
C GLY A 293 5.09 19.71 3.14
N ASN A 294 6.06 20.19 3.91
CA ASN A 294 7.41 19.63 3.95
C ASN A 294 7.57 18.72 5.17
N ILE A 295 8.17 17.55 4.96
CA ILE A 295 8.67 16.67 6.00
C ILE A 295 10.18 16.74 5.93
N GLU A 296 10.84 16.92 7.07
CA GLU A 296 12.28 16.76 7.20
C GLU A 296 12.53 15.45 7.94
N PHE A 297 13.41 14.61 7.41
CA PHE A 297 13.85 13.38 8.08
C PHE A 297 15.18 13.66 8.77
N ASP A 298 15.18 13.75 10.11
CA ASP A 298 16.42 13.97 10.89
C ASP A 298 17.47 12.87 10.63
N CYS A 299 17.02 11.67 10.31
CA CYS A 299 17.86 10.55 9.89
C CYS A 299 17.09 9.64 8.94
N PHE A 300 17.18 9.89 7.63
CA PHE A 300 16.69 8.95 6.65
C PHE A 300 17.71 7.82 6.46
N PRO A 301 17.31 6.54 6.51
CA PRO A 301 18.21 5.43 6.31
C PRO A 301 18.77 5.45 4.89
N ALA A 302 20.10 5.34 4.75
CA ALA A 302 20.71 5.14 3.45
C ALA A 302 20.11 3.89 2.76
N PRO A 303 19.95 3.91 1.42
CA PRO A 303 19.64 2.70 0.67
C PRO A 303 20.65 1.61 0.98
N VAL A 304 20.21 0.36 1.01
CA VAL A 304 21.13 -0.80 1.05
C VAL A 304 21.74 -0.95 -0.34
N GLY A 305 23.03 -0.68 -0.46
CA GLY A 305 23.82 -0.71 -1.70
C GLY A 305 25.30 -0.85 -1.40
#